data_AF-A0A7X6VP85-F1
#
_entry.id   AF-A0A7X6VP85-F1
#
_cell.length_a   1.000
_cell.length_b   1.000
_cell.length_c   1.000
_cell.angle_alpha   90.00
_cell.angle_beta   90.00
_cell.angle_gamma   90.00
#
_symmetry.space_group_name_H-M   'P 1'
#
loop_
_entity.id
_entity.type
_entity.pdbx_description
1 polymer ?
#
loop_
_entity_poly.entity_id
_entity_poly.type
_entity_poly.pdbx_seq_one_letter_code
_entity_poly.pdbx_strand_id
1 'polypeptide(L)'
;MLIDEVVIEISAGKGGDGAVAFRREKYVDKGGPAGGNGGAGGSVLFVGSEGKNTLLDLRYQKHIKAKNGENGKSKNMNGKDASN
;
A
#
# COMPACT_ATOMS: atom_id res chain seq x y z
N MET A 1 17.09 -24.42 28.44
CA MET A 1 15.95 -23.91 27.65
C MET A 1 16.52 -23.10 26.50
N LEU A 2 16.16 -23.40 25.24
CA LEU A 2 16.61 -22.64 24.07
C LEU A 2 15.49 -21.70 23.64
N ILE A 3 15.81 -20.43 23.46
CA ILE A 3 14.88 -19.38 23.01
C ILE A 3 15.38 -18.91 21.65
N ASP A 4 14.48 -18.84 20.67
CA ASP A 4 14.76 -18.28 19.34
C ASP A 4 14.30 -16.82 19.31
N GLU A 5 15.16 -15.91 18.86
CA GLU A 5 14.91 -14.46 18.84
C GLU A 5 15.43 -13.85 17.54
N VAL A 6 14.64 -12.96 16.95
CA VAL A 6 15.01 -12.24 15.73
C VAL A 6 14.54 -10.79 15.81
N VAL A 7 15.37 -9.88 15.30
CA VAL A 7 15.02 -8.47 15.12
C VAL A 7 14.85 -8.21 13.63
N ILE A 8 13.70 -7.65 13.26
CA ILE A 8 13.35 -7.30 11.88
C ILE A 8 12.82 -5.88 11.82
N GLU A 9 12.95 -5.27 10.64
CA GLU A 9 12.45 -3.94 10.36
C GLU A 9 11.21 -4.05 9.46
N ILE A 10 10.12 -3.42 9.89
CA ILE A 10 8.82 -3.52 9.24
C ILE A 10 8.37 -2.12 8.81
N SER A 11 7.88 -2.00 7.59
CA SER A 11 7.34 -0.75 7.07
C SER A 11 6.00 -1.01 6.37
N ALA A 12 4.97 -0.28 6.79
CA ALA A 12 3.68 -0.29 6.11
C ALA A 12 3.80 0.38 4.74
N GLY A 13 2.82 0.11 3.87
CA GLY A 13 2.71 0.79 2.59
C GLY A 13 2.36 2.26 2.78
N LYS A 14 2.96 3.14 1.98
CA LYS A 14 2.51 4.53 1.87
C LYS A 14 1.14 4.54 1.20
N GLY A 15 0.23 5.41 1.66
CA GLY A 15 -0.97 5.76 0.90
C GLY A 15 -0.62 6.40 -0.45
N GLY A 16 -1.45 6.13 -1.45
CA GLY A 16 -1.34 6.79 -2.75
C GLY A 16 -1.63 8.28 -2.66
N ASP A 17 -1.04 9.04 -3.56
CA ASP A 17 -1.26 10.48 -3.64
C ASP A 17 -2.57 10.77 -4.41
N GLY A 18 -3.30 11.81 -4.01
CA GLY A 18 -4.47 12.30 -4.74
C GLY A 18 -4.07 12.97 -6.05
N ALA A 19 -4.93 12.91 -7.07
CA ALA A 19 -4.70 13.59 -8.34
C ALA A 19 -5.35 14.97 -8.38
N VAL A 20 -4.64 15.96 -8.90
CA VAL A 20 -5.23 17.24 -9.32
C VAL A 20 -5.47 17.18 -10.82
N ALA A 21 -6.73 17.06 -11.23
CA ALA A 21 -7.13 17.02 -12.63
C ALA A 21 -8.41 17.81 -12.87
N PHE A 22 -8.62 18.22 -14.13
CA PHE A 22 -9.83 18.92 -14.59
C PHE A 22 -10.38 18.22 -15.83
N ARG A 23 -11.70 18.27 -16.03
CA ARG A 23 -12.33 17.74 -17.25
C ARG A 23 -11.90 18.59 -18.45
N ARG A 24 -11.54 17.92 -19.55
CA ARG A 24 -11.20 18.57 -20.82
C ARG A 24 -12.03 17.93 -21.93
N GLU A 25 -13.03 18.66 -22.41
CA GLU A 25 -13.98 18.22 -23.43
C GLU A 25 -14.07 19.31 -24.51
N LYS A 26 -14.18 18.92 -25.78
CA LYS A 26 -14.06 19.82 -26.95
C LYS A 26 -15.04 21.01 -26.92
N TYR A 27 -16.19 20.88 -26.26
CA TYR A 27 -17.25 21.88 -26.21
C TYR A 27 -17.50 22.42 -24.79
N VAL A 28 -16.53 22.26 -23.89
CA VAL A 28 -16.62 22.73 -22.49
C VAL A 28 -15.35 23.48 -22.13
N ASP A 29 -15.43 24.81 -22.10
CA ASP A 29 -14.28 25.70 -21.89
C ASP A 29 -13.65 25.55 -20.49
N LYS A 30 -14.47 25.37 -19.45
CA LYS A 30 -14.03 25.20 -18.06
C LYS A 30 -14.64 23.94 -17.46
N GLY A 31 -14.04 22.79 -17.75
CA GLY A 31 -14.43 21.54 -17.12
C GLY A 31 -14.12 21.56 -15.62
N GLY A 32 -15.06 21.05 -14.81
CA GLY A 32 -14.90 20.98 -13.35
C GLY A 32 -13.76 20.04 -12.90
N PRO A 33 -13.47 20.00 -11.58
CA PRO A 33 -12.48 19.10 -11.01
C PRO A 33 -12.78 17.63 -11.35
N ALA A 34 -11.72 16.89 -11.66
CA ALA A 34 -11.76 15.51 -12.15
C ALA A 34 -10.67 14.64 -11.50
N GLY A 35 -10.14 15.05 -10.35
CA GLY A 35 -9.09 14.35 -9.64
C GLY A 35 -9.65 13.25 -8.74
N GLY A 36 -9.12 12.03 -8.85
CA GLY A 36 -9.42 10.95 -7.91
C GLY A 36 -8.54 10.98 -6.66
N ASN A 37 -9.00 10.30 -5.61
CA ASN A 37 -8.24 10.11 -4.36
C ASN A 37 -7.20 9.00 -4.53
N GLY A 38 -6.11 9.04 -3.74
CA GLY A 38 -5.19 7.91 -3.64
C GLY A 38 -5.76 6.77 -2.78
N GLY A 39 -5.33 5.54 -3.07
CA GLY A 39 -5.70 4.34 -2.33
C GLY A 39 -4.90 4.19 -1.03
N ALA A 40 -5.41 3.38 -0.11
CA ALA A 40 -4.73 3.06 1.13
C ALA A 40 -3.46 2.22 0.90
N GLY A 41 -2.42 2.48 1.70
CA GLY A 41 -1.23 1.64 1.74
C GLY A 41 -1.49 0.31 2.46
N GLY A 42 -0.71 -0.71 2.11
CA GLY A 42 -0.91 -2.06 2.63
C GLY A 42 -0.41 -2.18 4.06
N SER A 43 -1.00 -3.10 4.82
CA SER A 43 -0.57 -3.44 6.17
C SER A 43 0.34 -4.67 6.16
N VAL A 44 1.25 -4.76 7.13
CA VAL A 44 2.01 -5.99 7.39
C VAL A 44 1.35 -6.70 8.57
N LEU A 45 0.94 -7.95 8.36
CA LEU A 45 0.24 -8.77 9.36
C LEU A 45 1.08 -10.00 9.71
N PHE A 46 1.27 -10.25 11.01
CA PHE A 46 1.84 -11.51 11.49
C PHE A 46 0.72 -12.48 11.82
N VAL A 47 0.73 -13.64 11.16
CA VAL A 47 -0.26 -14.69 11.37
C VAL A 47 0.47 -15.94 11.85
N GLY A 48 0.11 -16.41 13.05
CA GLY A 48 0.62 -17.67 13.58
C GLY A 48 0.14 -18.85 12.75
N SER A 49 1.02 -19.81 12.49
CA SER A 49 0.70 -21.06 11.79
C SER A 49 1.31 -22.22 12.57
N GLU A 50 0.50 -23.23 12.87
CA GLU A 50 0.93 -24.41 13.63
C GLU A 50 2.03 -25.21 12.93
N GLY A 51 2.19 -25.04 11.60
CA GLY A 51 3.24 -25.70 10.83
C GLY A 51 4.62 -25.04 10.91
N LYS A 52 4.75 -23.86 11.54
CA LYS A 52 6.01 -23.12 11.62
C LYS A 52 6.59 -23.15 13.04
N ASN A 53 7.67 -23.90 13.20
CA ASN A 53 8.31 -24.14 14.51
C ASN A 53 9.56 -23.27 14.79
N THR A 54 10.02 -22.47 13.82
CA THR A 54 11.24 -21.65 13.95
C THR A 54 11.07 -20.27 13.32
N LEU A 55 11.86 -19.28 13.77
CA LEU A 55 11.90 -17.94 13.19
C LEU A 55 12.94 -17.81 12.06
N LEU A 56 13.47 -18.94 11.57
CA LEU A 56 14.55 -18.98 10.58
C LEU A 56 14.20 -18.20 9.30
N ASP A 57 12.93 -18.24 8.87
CA ASP A 57 12.45 -17.50 7.70
C ASP A 57 12.62 -15.99 7.87
N LEU A 58 12.25 -15.48 9.06
CA LEU A 58 12.34 -14.05 9.39
C LEU A 58 13.79 -13.60 9.60
N ARG A 59 14.71 -14.52 9.93
CA ARG A 59 16.14 -14.24 10.05
C ARG A 59 16.77 -13.83 8.72
N TYR A 60 16.32 -14.44 7.61
CA TYR A 60 16.80 -14.09 6.27
C TYR A 60 16.06 -12.88 5.68
N GLN A 61 14.77 -12.71 5.99
CA GLN A 61 13.99 -11.54 5.58
C GLN A 61 13.97 -10.46 6.66
N LYS A 62 15.09 -9.74 6.81
CA LYS A 62 15.23 -8.68 7.80
C LYS A 62 14.37 -7.44 7.54
N HIS A 63 13.98 -7.18 6.29
CA HIS A 63 13.14 -6.04 5.93
C HIS A 63 11.85 -6.51 5.27
N ILE A 64 10.72 -6.19 5.89
CA ILE A 64 9.40 -6.51 5.38
C ILE A 64 8.67 -5.21 5.08
N LYS A 65 8.30 -5.01 3.81
CA LYS A 65 7.62 -3.80 3.36
C LYS A 65 6.31 -4.16 2.68
N ALA A 66 5.20 -3.58 3.14
CA ALA A 66 3.93 -3.71 2.46
C ALA A 66 3.88 -2.84 1.19
N LYS A 67 2.94 -3.17 0.29
CA LYS A 67 2.78 -2.43 -0.97
C LYS A 67 2.16 -1.07 -0.73
N ASN A 68 2.57 -0.07 -1.51
CA ASN A 68 1.94 1.24 -1.49
C ASN A 68 0.58 1.22 -2.17
N GLY A 69 -0.33 2.09 -1.73
CA GLY A 69 -1.58 2.36 -2.40
C GLY A 69 -1.36 3.00 -3.76
N GLU A 70 -2.28 2.79 -4.69
CA GLU A 70 -2.18 3.42 -6.01
C GLU A 70 -2.58 4.89 -5.94
N ASN A 71 -1.97 5.73 -6.78
CA ASN A 71 -2.34 7.13 -6.88
C ASN A 71 -3.72 7.31 -7.53
N GLY A 72 -4.40 8.40 -7.17
CA GLY A 72 -5.57 8.86 -7.88
C GLY A 72 -5.26 9.19 -9.35
N LYS A 73 -6.27 9.14 -10.20
CA LYS A 73 -6.18 9.42 -11.63
C LYS A 73 -7.24 10.43 -12.06
N SER A 74 -7.08 10.95 -13.27
CA SER A 74 -8.07 11.81 -13.92
C SER A 74 -9.43 11.11 -14.06
N LYS A 75 -10.49 11.90 -14.27
CA LYS A 75 -11.88 11.45 -14.39
C LYS A 75 -12.44 10.87 -13.08
N ASN A 76 -12.05 11.45 -11.95
CA ASN A 76 -12.46 11.02 -10.60
C ASN A 76 -12.18 9.54 -10.32
N MET A 77 -11.13 9.00 -10.94
CA MET A 77 -10.73 7.61 -10.76
C MET A 77 -9.87 7.50 -9.51
N ASN A 78 -10.42 6.90 -8.46
CA ASN A 78 -9.66 6.66 -7.24
C ASN A 78 -8.60 5.56 -7.45
N GLY A 79 -7.46 5.72 -6.79
CA GLY A 79 -6.42 4.70 -6.72
C GLY A 79 -6.89 3.50 -5.92
N LYS A 80 -6.44 2.31 -6.32
CA LYS A 80 -6.73 1.06 -5.63
C LYS A 80 -5.97 0.97 -4.29
N ASP A 81 -6.63 0.41 -3.29
CA ASP A 81 -6.00 0.02 -2.04
C ASP A 81 -4.98 -1.11 -2.29
N ALA A 82 -3.87 -1.02 -1.58
CA ALA A 82 -2.86 -2.06 -1.61
C ALA A 82 -3.33 -3.32 -0.89
N SER A 83 -2.88 -4.48 -1.39
CA SER A 83 -3.06 -5.75 -0.69
C SER A 83 -2.20 -5.79 0.58
N ASN A 84 -2.77 -6.31 1.66
CA ASN A 84 -2.02 -6.77 2.82
C ASN A 84 -1.23 -8.04 2.50
#